data_AF-D0WHU4-F1
#
_entry.id   AF-D0WHU4-F1
#
_cell.length_a   1.000
_cell.length_b   1.000
_cell.length_c   1.000
_cell.angle_alpha   90.00
_cell.angle_beta   90.00
_cell.angle_gamma   90.00
#
_symmetry.space_group_name_H-M   'P 1'
#
loop_
_entity.id
_entity.type
_entity.pdbx_description
1 polymer ?
#
loop_
_entity_poly.entity_id
_entity_poly.type
_entity_poly.pdbx_seq_one_letter_code
_entity_poly.pdbx_strand_id
1 'polypeptide(L)'
;MDASKMQFVGTGEGIGMGETAVLKVTTDACDACEGVHDDESLAYGPAALHALADGLFARGWMDASAAAFEDDRAAIVRLARGIGWNEDSIEPFETAALGDMQAFIRESFVAGMPHAVLPIESLYTMRGYDGETSAKNLRTYLNEPARHMSVVLSDLAVEAPEAFKSMPDHLTIELEVFCLFVEAGNASAAARFAADHLSWIAGYRARLLGVRAATGIDRRLSEQARESCATGAAFADAALSLIEAYLEASLAEAGMPS
;
A
#
# COMPACT_ATOMS: atom_id res chain seq x y z
N MET A 1 18.18 -1.95 45.53
CA MET A 1 16.93 -1.69 44.80
C MET A 1 17.30 -0.79 43.65
N ASP A 2 17.22 -1.38 42.48
CA ASP A 2 17.99 -1.10 41.27
C ASP A 2 17.18 -0.17 40.35
N ALA A 3 17.81 0.92 39.92
CA ALA A 3 17.30 1.83 38.90
C ALA A 3 18.30 1.80 37.75
N SER A 4 18.24 0.72 36.97
CA SER A 4 19.06 0.58 35.77
C SER A 4 18.45 1.37 34.62
N LYS A 5 19.09 2.51 34.35
CA LYS A 5 19.03 3.25 33.10
C LYS A 5 19.50 2.33 31.97
N MET A 6 18.65 2.04 30.99
CA MET A 6 19.12 1.43 29.74
C MET A 6 19.54 2.55 28.81
N GLN A 7 20.85 2.77 28.75
CA GLN A 7 21.51 3.65 27.80
C GLN A 7 21.42 3.01 26.42
N PHE A 8 20.85 3.72 25.44
CA PHE A 8 21.10 3.43 24.03
C PHE A 8 22.56 3.79 23.74
N VAL A 9 23.42 2.78 23.70
CA VAL A 9 24.80 2.90 23.24
C VAL A 9 24.73 2.92 21.72
N GLY A 10 24.92 4.10 21.15
CA GLY A 10 25.18 4.25 19.72
C GLY A 10 26.53 3.63 19.38
N THR A 11 26.51 2.60 18.55
CA THR A 11 27.66 2.22 17.73
C THR A 11 27.45 2.87 16.38
N GLY A 12 28.17 3.97 16.15
CA GLY A 12 28.17 4.64 14.86
C GLY A 12 28.81 3.76 13.79
N GLU A 13 28.01 3.41 12.79
CA GLU A 13 28.42 3.46 11.39
C GLU A 13 27.36 4.33 10.70
N GLY A 14 27.71 5.60 10.50
CA GLY A 14 26.84 6.53 9.80
C GLY A 14 26.72 6.10 8.35
N ILE A 15 25.54 5.67 7.94
CA ILE A 15 25.18 5.58 6.53
C ILE A 15 25.15 7.04 6.06
N GLY A 16 26.22 7.48 5.40
CA GLY A 16 26.32 8.81 4.85
C GLY A 16 25.32 8.98 3.71
N MET A 17 24.09 9.36 4.01
CA MET A 17 23.11 9.83 3.02
C MET A 17 23.04 11.35 3.10
N GLY A 18 24.04 11.99 2.48
CA GLY A 18 24.04 13.42 2.23
C GLY A 18 23.22 13.76 1.01
N GLU A 19 21.90 13.57 1.08
CA GLU A 19 20.87 14.19 0.23
C GLU A 19 19.51 13.72 0.77
N THR A 20 18.59 14.66 1.02
CA THR A 20 17.22 14.36 1.46
C THR A 20 16.51 13.54 0.37
N ALA A 21 16.29 12.25 0.61
CA ALA A 21 15.54 11.42 -0.32
C ALA A 21 14.06 11.82 -0.21
N VAL A 22 13.55 12.51 -1.23
CA VAL A 22 12.11 12.67 -1.41
C VAL A 22 11.59 11.33 -1.93
N LEU A 23 10.53 10.79 -1.33
CA LEU A 23 9.81 9.63 -1.91
C LEU A 23 9.43 9.99 -3.34
N LYS A 24 10.05 9.30 -4.31
CA LYS A 24 9.77 9.51 -5.73
C LYS A 24 8.37 8.98 -6.02
N VAL A 25 7.38 9.85 -5.98
CA VAL A 25 6.13 9.65 -6.72
C VAL A 25 6.43 9.96 -8.19
N THR A 26 7.26 9.17 -8.87
CA THR A 26 7.43 9.14 -10.35
C THR A 26 8.40 8.02 -10.79
N THR A 27 7.86 6.97 -11.40
CA THR A 27 8.21 6.33 -12.70
C THR A 27 9.63 6.35 -13.30
N ASP A 28 10.71 6.41 -12.54
CA ASP A 28 12.02 6.02 -13.09
C ASP A 28 12.29 4.57 -12.69
N ALA A 29 11.97 3.65 -13.60
CA ALA A 29 12.46 2.28 -13.53
C ALA A 29 13.98 2.33 -13.27
N CYS A 30 14.42 1.63 -12.24
CA CYS A 30 15.83 1.45 -11.96
C CYS A 30 16.50 0.80 -13.19
N ASP A 31 17.27 1.56 -13.96
CA ASP A 31 18.11 1.07 -15.07
C ASP A 31 19.21 0.08 -14.62
N ALA A 32 19.26 -0.30 -13.34
CA ALA A 32 20.26 -1.22 -12.80
C ALA A 32 19.85 -2.72 -12.88
N CYS A 33 18.67 -3.05 -13.41
CA CYS A 33 18.17 -4.43 -13.44
C CYS A 33 18.38 -5.14 -14.79
N GLU A 34 19.32 -4.68 -15.65
CA GLU A 34 19.70 -5.45 -16.84
C GLU A 34 20.58 -6.66 -16.47
N GLY A 35 19.89 -7.74 -16.13
CA GLY A 35 20.36 -9.10 -16.41
C GLY A 35 21.05 -9.80 -15.26
N VAL A 36 20.29 -10.23 -14.25
CA VAL A 36 20.45 -11.52 -13.56
C VAL A 36 19.06 -11.93 -13.05
N HIS A 37 18.81 -13.23 -12.90
CA HIS A 37 17.72 -13.89 -12.14
C HIS A 37 16.53 -14.42 -12.95
N ASP A 38 16.73 -15.61 -13.51
CA ASP A 38 15.70 -16.43 -14.18
C ASP A 38 14.72 -17.11 -13.20
N ASP A 39 14.79 -16.83 -11.88
CA ASP A 39 13.94 -17.43 -10.83
C ASP A 39 13.48 -16.45 -9.73
N GLU A 40 13.63 -15.12 -9.90
CA GLU A 40 13.30 -14.17 -8.83
C GLU A 40 11.93 -13.52 -9.00
N SER A 41 10.90 -14.24 -8.56
CA SER A 41 9.54 -13.73 -8.46
C SER A 41 9.37 -12.50 -7.56
N LEU A 42 10.17 -12.40 -6.49
CA LEU A 42 10.09 -11.29 -5.52
C LEU A 42 10.82 -10.02 -5.97
N ALA A 43 11.72 -10.12 -6.95
CA ALA A 43 12.42 -8.94 -7.51
C ALA A 43 11.44 -7.96 -8.18
N TYR A 44 10.28 -8.44 -8.64
CA TYR A 44 9.21 -7.60 -9.19
C TYR A 44 8.34 -6.94 -8.12
N GLY A 45 8.52 -7.32 -6.85
CA GLY A 45 7.74 -6.87 -5.71
C GLY A 45 7.69 -5.36 -5.56
N PRO A 46 8.83 -4.66 -5.43
CA PRO A 46 8.84 -3.21 -5.28
C PRO A 46 8.13 -2.49 -6.42
N ALA A 47 8.42 -2.84 -7.68
CA ALA A 47 7.79 -2.21 -8.83
C ALA A 47 6.25 -2.37 -8.84
N ALA A 48 5.74 -3.55 -8.51
CA ALA A 48 4.31 -3.78 -8.42
C ALA A 48 3.66 -3.08 -7.21
N LEU A 49 4.35 -3.04 -6.07
CA LEU A 49 3.87 -2.32 -4.89
C LEU A 49 3.83 -0.80 -5.13
N HIS A 50 4.82 -0.23 -5.79
CA HIS A 50 4.81 1.18 -6.22
C HIS A 50 3.63 1.46 -7.17
N ALA A 51 3.40 0.59 -8.15
CA ALA A 51 2.26 0.70 -9.07
C ALA A 51 0.91 0.70 -8.31
N LEU A 52 0.75 -0.17 -7.30
CA LEU A 52 -0.43 -0.18 -6.44
C LEU A 52 -0.52 1.07 -5.55
N ALA A 53 0.59 1.46 -4.94
CA ALA A 53 0.68 2.58 -4.01
C ALA A 53 0.33 3.90 -4.70
N ASP A 54 0.93 4.18 -5.86
CA ASP A 54 0.69 5.39 -6.63
C ASP A 54 -0.65 5.32 -7.39
N GLY A 55 -0.85 4.26 -8.17
CA GLY A 55 -2.00 4.12 -9.04
C GLY A 55 -3.33 4.04 -8.29
N LEU A 56 -3.46 3.03 -7.43
CA LEU A 56 -4.71 2.70 -6.76
C LEU A 56 -4.94 3.55 -5.50
N PHE A 57 -3.98 3.56 -4.58
CA PHE A 57 -4.18 4.15 -3.25
C PHE A 57 -3.91 5.66 -3.22
N ALA A 58 -2.89 6.16 -3.92
CA ALA A 58 -2.67 7.60 -4.09
C ALA A 58 -3.58 8.22 -5.15
N ARG A 59 -4.30 7.37 -5.90
CA ARG A 59 -5.24 7.73 -6.95
C ARG A 59 -4.56 8.30 -8.20
N GLY A 60 -3.30 7.95 -8.46
CA GLY A 60 -2.57 8.33 -9.66
C GLY A 60 -3.30 7.94 -10.95
N TRP A 61 -4.06 6.85 -10.93
CA TRP A 61 -4.88 6.42 -12.07
C TRP A 61 -6.11 7.28 -12.36
N MET A 62 -6.46 8.24 -11.48
CA MET A 62 -7.55 9.19 -11.75
C MET A 62 -7.29 10.05 -12.99
N ASP A 63 -6.01 10.42 -13.20
CA ASP A 63 -5.59 11.30 -14.30
C ASP A 63 -4.57 10.63 -15.23
N ALA A 64 -4.30 9.33 -15.03
CA ALA A 64 -3.36 8.57 -15.84
C ALA A 64 -3.85 8.35 -17.28
N SER A 65 -2.89 8.10 -18.18
CA SER A 65 -3.19 7.58 -19.50
C SER A 65 -3.46 6.07 -19.47
N ALA A 66 -4.17 5.55 -20.48
CA ALA A 66 -4.37 4.11 -20.62
C ALA A 66 -3.05 3.33 -20.74
N ALA A 67 -2.02 3.94 -21.33
CA ALA A 67 -0.69 3.33 -21.45
C ALA A 67 0.01 3.21 -20.08
N ALA A 68 -0.03 4.27 -19.26
CA ALA A 68 0.56 4.21 -17.92
C ALA A 68 -0.12 3.16 -17.04
N PHE A 69 -1.46 3.07 -17.10
CA PHE A 69 -2.20 2.01 -16.41
C PHE A 69 -1.83 0.61 -16.89
N GLU A 70 -1.59 0.44 -18.19
CA GLU A 70 -1.15 -0.84 -18.76
C GLU A 70 0.22 -1.26 -18.21
N ASP A 71 1.17 -0.33 -18.15
CA ASP A 71 2.52 -0.58 -17.64
C ASP A 71 2.49 -1.00 -16.17
N ASP A 72 1.72 -0.28 -15.36
CA ASP A 72 1.49 -0.60 -13.95
C ASP A 72 0.82 -1.96 -13.77
N ARG A 73 -0.24 -2.23 -14.55
CA ARG A 73 -0.92 -3.53 -14.55
C ARG A 73 0.03 -4.66 -14.93
N ALA A 74 0.89 -4.45 -15.92
CA ALA A 74 1.86 -5.45 -16.33
C ALA A 74 2.87 -5.77 -15.21
N ALA A 75 3.28 -4.79 -14.42
CA ALA A 75 4.11 -5.02 -13.23
C ALA A 75 3.38 -5.87 -12.18
N ILE A 76 2.12 -5.54 -11.89
CA ILE A 76 1.27 -6.27 -10.94
C ILE A 76 1.09 -7.73 -11.37
N VAL A 77 0.76 -7.97 -12.65
CA VAL A 77 0.58 -9.33 -13.19
C VAL A 77 1.88 -10.13 -13.17
N ARG A 78 3.03 -9.49 -13.44
CA ARG A 78 4.35 -10.16 -13.33
C ARG A 78 4.62 -10.62 -11.90
N LEU A 79 4.37 -9.77 -10.90
CA LEU A 79 4.50 -10.16 -9.50
C LEU A 79 3.58 -11.33 -9.15
N ALA A 80 2.28 -11.23 -9.48
CA ALA A 80 1.30 -12.27 -9.17
C ALA A 80 1.70 -13.63 -9.75
N ARG A 81 2.13 -13.66 -11.03
CA ARG A 81 2.66 -14.89 -11.66
C ARG A 81 3.92 -15.38 -10.97
N GLY A 82 4.83 -14.48 -10.62
CA GLY A 82 6.05 -14.82 -9.90
C GLY A 82 5.77 -15.56 -8.59
N ILE A 83 4.82 -15.08 -7.79
CA ILE A 83 4.47 -15.73 -6.51
C ILE A 83 3.52 -16.94 -6.67
N GLY A 84 3.29 -17.39 -7.91
CA GLY A 84 2.58 -18.64 -8.22
C GLY A 84 1.06 -18.53 -8.28
N TRP A 85 0.49 -17.34 -8.47
CA TRP A 85 -0.95 -17.19 -8.65
C TRP A 85 -1.42 -17.82 -9.96
N ASN A 86 -2.61 -18.42 -9.93
CA ASN A 86 -3.24 -19.02 -11.12
C ASN A 86 -4.00 -17.96 -11.94
N GLU A 87 -4.44 -18.34 -13.14
CA GLU A 87 -5.15 -17.43 -14.05
C GLU A 87 -6.43 -16.86 -13.42
N ASP A 88 -7.19 -17.65 -12.65
CA ASP A 88 -8.40 -17.16 -11.97
C ASP A 88 -8.10 -16.04 -10.96
N SER A 89 -6.94 -16.08 -10.32
CA SER A 89 -6.50 -15.05 -9.35
C SER A 89 -5.91 -13.81 -10.04
N ILE A 90 -5.46 -13.96 -11.29
CA ILE A 90 -4.88 -12.89 -12.11
C ILE A 90 -5.94 -12.17 -12.94
N GLU A 91 -7.02 -12.86 -13.30
CA GLU A 91 -8.13 -12.38 -14.14
C GLU A 91 -8.68 -11.01 -13.70
N PRO A 92 -8.83 -10.67 -12.41
CA PRO A 92 -9.28 -9.33 -12.00
C PRO A 92 -8.34 -8.21 -12.45
N PHE A 93 -7.03 -8.47 -12.55
CA PHE A 93 -6.07 -7.49 -13.05
C PHE A 93 -6.21 -7.32 -14.56
N GLU A 94 -6.27 -8.43 -15.31
CA GLU A 94 -6.28 -8.41 -16.78
C GLU A 94 -7.59 -7.88 -17.38
N THR A 95 -8.72 -8.09 -16.69
CA THR A 95 -10.05 -7.69 -17.18
C THR A 95 -10.42 -6.25 -16.87
N ALA A 96 -9.85 -5.66 -15.81
CA ALA A 96 -10.14 -4.28 -15.44
C ALA A 96 -9.57 -3.29 -16.47
N ALA A 97 -10.42 -2.37 -16.93
CA ALA A 97 -10.00 -1.22 -17.70
C ALA A 97 -9.73 -0.01 -16.79
N LEU A 98 -8.93 0.94 -17.27
CA LEU A 98 -8.66 2.18 -16.53
C LEU A 98 -9.95 2.91 -16.11
N GLY A 99 -10.98 2.91 -16.95
CA GLY A 99 -12.27 3.51 -16.63
C GLY A 99 -12.98 2.87 -15.43
N ASP A 100 -12.80 1.56 -15.24
CA ASP A 100 -13.35 0.83 -14.09
C ASP A 100 -12.66 1.25 -12.80
N MET A 101 -11.33 1.34 -12.85
CA MET A 101 -10.51 1.79 -11.72
C MET A 101 -10.82 3.25 -11.36
N GLN A 102 -10.97 4.13 -12.34
CA GLN A 102 -11.34 5.53 -12.11
C GLN A 102 -12.72 5.67 -11.46
N ALA A 103 -13.70 4.87 -11.89
CA ALA A 103 -15.03 4.84 -11.27
C ALA A 103 -14.92 4.36 -9.82
N PHE A 104 -14.24 3.24 -9.59
CA PHE A 104 -14.06 2.67 -8.26
C PHE A 104 -13.34 3.62 -7.30
N ILE A 105 -12.22 4.23 -7.71
CA ILE A 105 -11.43 5.15 -6.89
C ILE A 105 -12.27 6.37 -6.50
N ARG A 106 -13.02 6.96 -7.44
CA ARG A 106 -13.89 8.11 -7.20
C ARG A 106 -14.93 7.83 -6.13
N GLU A 107 -15.48 6.62 -6.11
CA GLU A 107 -16.57 6.25 -5.20
C GLU A 107 -16.10 5.60 -3.89
N SER A 108 -14.85 5.14 -3.83
CA SER A 108 -14.31 4.43 -2.67
C SER A 108 -13.28 5.23 -1.88
N PHE A 109 -12.45 6.05 -2.54
CA PHE A 109 -11.29 6.71 -1.91
C PHE A 109 -11.40 8.24 -1.86
N VAL A 110 -12.58 8.81 -2.10
CA VAL A 110 -12.83 10.24 -1.93
C VAL A 110 -13.42 10.50 -0.55
N ALA A 111 -12.64 11.16 0.31
CA ALA A 111 -13.08 11.54 1.65
C ALA A 111 -14.37 12.39 1.61
N GLY A 112 -15.29 12.10 2.52
CA GLY A 112 -16.60 12.78 2.60
C GLY A 112 -17.71 12.13 1.76
N MET A 113 -17.40 11.12 0.95
CA MET A 113 -18.42 10.31 0.29
C MET A 113 -19.07 9.33 1.29
N PRO A 114 -20.38 9.04 1.21
CA PRO A 114 -21.11 8.23 2.20
C PRO A 114 -20.59 6.82 2.44
N HIS A 115 -19.73 6.31 1.55
CA HIS A 115 -19.20 4.95 1.56
C HIS A 115 -17.69 4.92 1.31
N ALA A 116 -16.99 6.02 1.57
CA ALA A 116 -15.55 6.10 1.45
C ALA A 116 -14.87 5.17 2.46
N VAL A 117 -13.97 4.33 1.97
CA VAL A 117 -13.15 3.42 2.77
C VAL A 117 -11.70 3.78 2.51
N LEU A 118 -11.15 4.67 3.33
CA LEU A 118 -9.82 5.23 3.12
C LEU A 118 -8.74 4.25 3.59
N PRO A 119 -7.63 4.10 2.85
CA PRO A 119 -6.53 3.22 3.22
C PRO A 119 -5.57 3.93 4.20
N ILE A 120 -6.01 4.16 5.42
CA ILE A 120 -5.24 4.84 6.49
C ILE A 120 -5.27 3.97 7.75
N GLU A 121 -4.10 3.54 8.24
CA GLU A 121 -3.97 2.58 9.36
C GLU A 121 -4.76 3.00 10.60
N SER A 122 -4.62 4.26 11.03
CA SER A 122 -5.25 4.78 12.25
C SER A 122 -6.78 4.68 12.27
N LEU A 123 -7.44 4.46 11.12
CA LEU A 123 -8.88 4.20 11.05
C LEU A 123 -9.26 2.77 11.46
N TYR A 124 -8.34 1.80 11.31
CA TYR A 124 -8.62 0.38 11.53
C TYR A 124 -8.05 -0.14 12.84
N THR A 125 -7.07 0.56 13.42
CA THR A 125 -6.43 0.19 14.69
C THR A 125 -7.03 0.92 15.90
N MET A 126 -7.95 1.87 15.69
CA MET A 126 -8.65 2.57 16.76
C MET A 126 -9.62 1.64 17.50
N ARG A 127 -9.47 1.50 18.82
CA ARG A 127 -10.42 0.74 19.65
C ARG A 127 -11.81 1.40 19.62
N GLY A 128 -12.83 0.63 19.22
CA GLY A 128 -14.23 1.06 19.23
C GLY A 128 -14.72 1.72 17.94
N TYR A 129 -13.95 1.66 16.85
CA TYR A 129 -14.40 2.10 15.53
C TYR A 129 -15.50 1.18 14.99
N ASP A 130 -16.68 1.73 14.71
CA ASP A 130 -17.87 1.03 14.20
C ASP A 130 -18.04 1.13 12.68
N GLY A 131 -17.05 1.71 11.99
CA GLY A 131 -17.01 1.81 10.54
C GLY A 131 -17.62 3.09 9.95
N GLU A 132 -18.17 4.00 10.75
CA GLU A 132 -18.62 5.32 10.24
C GLU A 132 -17.47 6.35 10.27
N THR A 133 -16.92 6.63 9.08
CA THR A 133 -16.03 7.77 8.80
C THR A 133 -16.84 9.07 8.82
N SER A 134 -17.27 9.52 10.00
CA SER A 134 -17.87 10.85 10.12
C SER A 134 -16.79 11.93 9.98
N ALA A 135 -17.15 13.08 9.42
CA ALA A 135 -16.28 14.26 9.33
C ALA A 135 -15.62 14.65 10.67
N LYS A 136 -16.25 14.28 11.80
CA LYS A 136 -15.79 14.52 13.17
C LYS A 136 -14.67 13.58 13.62
N ASN A 137 -14.58 12.37 13.05
CA ASN A 137 -13.56 11.37 13.37
C ASN A 137 -12.23 11.64 12.63
N LEU A 138 -12.21 12.51 11.61
CA LEU A 138 -10.98 12.96 10.94
C LEU A 138 -10.06 13.78 11.87
N ARG A 139 -10.58 14.40 12.94
CA ARG A 139 -9.73 15.10 13.94
C ARG A 139 -8.83 14.13 14.74
N THR A 140 -9.01 12.83 14.57
CA THR A 140 -8.28 11.75 15.23
C THR A 140 -7.25 11.06 14.33
N TYR A 141 -6.92 11.60 13.14
CA TYR A 141 -5.83 11.11 12.27
C TYR A 141 -4.42 11.11 12.91
N LEU A 142 -4.31 11.44 14.19
CA LEU A 142 -3.05 11.55 14.93
C LEU A 142 -3.04 10.59 16.12
N ASN A 143 -3.55 9.38 15.91
CA ASN A 143 -3.39 8.28 16.84
C ASN A 143 -1.94 7.78 16.80
N GLU A 144 -1.62 6.77 17.63
CA GLU A 144 -0.27 6.24 17.75
C GLU A 144 0.39 5.85 16.41
N PRO A 145 -0.29 5.21 15.44
CA PRO A 145 0.35 4.81 14.19
C PRO A 145 0.87 5.99 13.34
N ALA A 146 0.04 7.02 13.13
CA ALA A 146 0.44 8.22 12.40
C ALA A 146 1.64 8.95 13.04
N ARG A 147 1.70 8.98 14.38
CA ARG A 147 2.86 9.55 15.09
C ARG A 147 4.11 8.70 14.90
N HIS A 148 3.98 7.38 14.99
CA HIS A 148 5.10 6.48 14.79
C HIS A 148 5.61 6.56 13.34
N MET A 149 4.73 6.57 12.34
CA MET A 149 5.11 6.79 10.94
C MET A 149 5.82 8.12 10.71
N SER A 150 5.42 9.19 11.39
CA SER A 150 6.15 10.47 11.32
C SER A 150 7.59 10.37 11.85
N VAL A 151 7.81 9.57 12.90
CA VAL A 151 9.15 9.30 13.44
C VAL A 151 9.96 8.45 12.47
N VAL A 152 9.37 7.37 11.94
CA VAL A 152 10.02 6.49 10.95
C VAL A 152 10.49 7.29 9.73
N LEU A 153 9.62 8.12 9.15
CA LEU A 153 9.98 8.97 8.01
C LEU A 153 11.10 9.96 8.35
N SER A 154 11.05 10.58 9.53
CA SER A 154 12.11 11.46 10.00
C SER A 154 13.45 10.74 10.19
N ASP A 155 13.44 9.53 10.75
CA ASP A 155 14.64 8.72 10.99
C ASP A 155 15.26 8.23 9.67
N LEU A 156 14.43 7.97 8.66
CA LEU A 156 14.86 7.65 7.30
C LEU A 156 15.30 8.88 6.48
N ALA A 157 15.16 10.10 7.04
CA ALA A 157 15.38 11.36 6.33
C ALA A 157 14.53 11.49 5.05
N VAL A 158 13.31 10.97 5.11
CA VAL A 158 12.32 10.95 4.03
C VAL A 158 11.22 11.95 4.32
N GLU A 159 10.92 12.81 3.35
CA GLU A 159 9.75 13.70 3.44
C GLU A 159 8.52 13.07 2.78
N ALA A 160 7.40 13.05 3.52
CA ALA A 160 6.11 12.69 2.93
C ALA A 160 5.68 13.75 1.89
N PRO A 161 5.16 13.33 0.72
CA PRO A 161 4.60 14.26 -0.25
C PRO A 161 3.50 15.13 0.37
N GLU A 162 3.33 16.37 -0.12
CA GLU A 162 2.38 17.34 0.46
C GLU A 162 0.97 16.79 0.63
N ALA A 163 0.51 15.99 -0.33
CA ALA A 163 -0.81 15.35 -0.31
C ALA A 163 -1.00 14.40 0.90
N PHE A 164 0.07 13.85 1.45
CA PHE A 164 0.06 12.86 2.54
C PHE A 164 0.58 13.39 3.87
N LYS A 165 1.04 14.66 3.94
CA LYS A 165 1.60 15.21 5.19
C LYS A 165 0.65 15.13 6.40
N SER A 166 -0.66 15.16 6.17
CA SER A 166 -1.66 15.02 7.23
C SER A 166 -2.06 13.57 7.55
N MET A 167 -1.54 12.60 6.80
CA MET A 167 -1.83 11.16 6.90
C MET A 167 -0.56 10.33 6.61
N PRO A 168 0.46 10.42 7.49
CA PRO A 168 1.72 9.69 7.31
C PRO A 168 1.58 8.16 7.40
N ASP A 169 0.46 7.67 7.93
CA ASP A 169 0.02 6.28 8.03
C ASP A 169 -0.98 5.89 6.92
N HIS A 170 -0.88 6.55 5.77
CA HIS A 170 -1.60 6.14 4.57
C HIS A 170 -0.88 4.94 3.94
N LEU A 171 -1.63 3.95 3.47
CA LEU A 171 -1.08 2.69 2.93
C LEU A 171 -0.04 2.92 1.83
N THR A 172 -0.25 3.91 0.96
CA THR A 172 0.78 4.33 -0.01
C THR A 172 2.12 4.57 0.68
N ILE A 173 2.17 5.39 1.72
CA ILE A 173 3.42 5.74 2.42
C ILE A 173 4.01 4.52 3.12
N GLU A 174 3.18 3.69 3.73
CA GLU A 174 3.65 2.47 4.41
C GLU A 174 4.24 1.46 3.42
N LEU A 175 3.62 1.27 2.25
CA LEU A 175 4.14 0.42 1.19
C LEU A 175 5.46 0.98 0.63
N GLU A 176 5.57 2.29 0.43
CA GLU A 176 6.83 2.92 0.00
C GLU A 176 7.96 2.67 1.01
N VAL A 177 7.71 2.86 2.31
CA VAL A 177 8.71 2.58 3.36
C VAL A 177 9.08 1.09 3.41
N PHE A 178 8.10 0.20 3.23
CA PHE A 178 8.36 -1.23 3.15
C PHE A 178 9.24 -1.58 1.94
N CYS A 179 8.93 -1.03 0.76
CA CYS A 179 9.75 -1.18 -0.45
C CYS A 179 11.19 -0.71 -0.23
N LEU A 180 11.39 0.44 0.43
CA LEU A 180 12.74 0.92 0.77
C LEU A 180 13.54 -0.10 1.59
N PHE A 181 12.92 -0.77 2.56
CA PHE A 181 13.62 -1.81 3.34
C PHE A 181 13.93 -3.06 2.50
N VAL A 182 13.02 -3.46 1.61
CA VAL A 182 13.22 -4.60 0.71
C VAL A 182 14.36 -4.31 -0.27
N GLU A 183 14.34 -3.15 -0.93
CA GLU A 183 15.35 -2.73 -1.90
C GLU A 183 16.74 -2.54 -1.25
N ALA A 184 16.77 -2.12 0.02
CA ALA A 184 18.00 -2.06 0.81
C ALA A 184 18.51 -3.45 1.27
N GLY A 185 17.80 -4.54 0.96
CA GLY A 185 18.12 -5.89 1.41
C GLY A 185 17.96 -6.08 2.92
N ASN A 186 17.24 -5.20 3.61
CA ASN A 186 17.07 -5.24 5.06
C ASN A 186 15.81 -6.01 5.46
N ALA A 187 15.86 -7.32 5.26
CA ALA A 187 14.74 -8.23 5.48
C ALA A 187 14.20 -8.17 6.92
N SER A 188 15.05 -7.95 7.92
CA SER A 188 14.62 -7.83 9.32
C SER A 188 13.83 -6.55 9.59
N ALA A 189 14.24 -5.41 9.01
CA ALA A 189 13.50 -4.16 9.13
C ALA A 189 12.16 -4.23 8.36
N ALA A 190 12.18 -4.76 7.13
CA ALA A 190 10.98 -4.99 6.34
C ALA A 190 9.97 -5.87 7.10
N ALA A 191 10.45 -6.96 7.71
CA ALA A 191 9.62 -7.89 8.47
C ALA A 191 8.96 -7.24 9.70
N ARG A 192 9.76 -6.50 10.47
CA ARG A 192 9.26 -5.78 11.63
C ARG A 192 8.26 -4.70 11.24
N PHE A 193 8.59 -3.93 10.20
CA PHE A 193 7.71 -2.88 9.70
C PHE A 193 6.37 -3.44 9.23
N ALA A 194 6.37 -4.55 8.47
CA ALA A 194 5.14 -5.20 8.02
C ALA A 194 4.26 -5.67 9.19
N ALA A 195 4.87 -6.24 10.24
CA ALA A 195 4.13 -6.65 11.44
C ALA A 195 3.51 -5.45 12.19
N ASP A 196 4.29 -4.37 12.34
CA ASP A 196 3.89 -3.19 13.10
C ASP A 196 2.89 -2.30 12.34
N HIS A 197 3.00 -2.19 11.00
CA HIS A 197 2.27 -1.20 10.19
C HIS A 197 1.44 -1.75 9.03
N LEU A 198 1.55 -3.04 8.65
CA LEU A 198 0.78 -3.58 7.52
C LEU A 198 -0.20 -4.69 7.96
N SER A 199 -0.22 -5.06 9.24
CA SER A 199 -1.13 -6.09 9.79
C SER A 199 -2.61 -5.70 9.76
N TRP A 200 -2.94 -4.43 9.51
CA TRP A 200 -4.31 -3.92 9.40
C TRP A 200 -4.95 -4.14 8.02
N ILE A 201 -4.16 -4.50 7.00
CA ILE A 201 -4.62 -4.65 5.61
C ILE A 201 -5.80 -5.61 5.50
N ALA A 202 -5.75 -6.76 6.18
CA ALA A 202 -6.84 -7.74 6.17
C ALA A 202 -8.17 -7.15 6.67
N GLY A 203 -8.10 -6.34 7.73
CA GLY A 203 -9.26 -5.65 8.29
C GLY A 203 -9.81 -4.56 7.35
N TYR A 204 -8.92 -3.81 6.71
CA TYR A 204 -9.28 -2.82 5.69
C TYR A 204 -9.94 -3.48 4.48
N ARG A 205 -9.34 -4.54 3.93
CA ARG A 205 -9.87 -5.32 2.83
C ARG A 205 -11.28 -5.82 3.12
N ALA A 206 -11.49 -6.46 4.28
CA ALA A 206 -12.80 -6.93 4.69
C ALA A 206 -13.83 -5.80 4.76
N ARG A 207 -13.44 -4.61 5.26
CA ARG A 207 -14.32 -3.43 5.30
C ARG A 207 -14.65 -2.92 3.91
N LEU A 208 -13.65 -2.79 3.02
CA LEU A 208 -13.83 -2.33 1.65
C LEU A 208 -14.83 -3.22 0.91
N LEU A 209 -14.66 -4.54 0.95
CA LEU A 209 -15.55 -5.49 0.31
C LEU A 209 -16.95 -5.50 0.95
N GLY A 210 -17.02 -5.46 2.28
CA GLY A 210 -18.30 -5.42 2.98
C GLY A 210 -19.13 -4.18 2.61
N VAL A 211 -18.47 -3.01 2.47
CA VAL A 211 -19.11 -1.79 1.97
C VAL A 211 -19.49 -1.96 0.49
N ARG A 212 -18.63 -2.52 -0.37
CA ARG A 212 -18.99 -2.64 -1.80
C ARG A 212 -20.07 -3.69 -2.09
N ALA A 213 -20.20 -4.72 -1.26
CA ALA A 213 -21.24 -5.74 -1.38
C ALA A 213 -22.62 -5.31 -0.85
N ALA A 214 -22.69 -4.27 -0.02
CA ALA A 214 -23.94 -3.87 0.61
C ALA A 214 -24.93 -3.24 -0.39
N THR A 215 -26.10 -3.87 -0.49
CA THR A 215 -27.14 -3.50 -1.47
C THR A 215 -27.65 -2.07 -1.27
N GLY A 216 -27.75 -1.32 -2.36
CA GLY A 216 -28.34 0.03 -2.37
C GLY A 216 -27.37 1.18 -2.05
N ILE A 217 -26.10 0.87 -1.83
CA ILE A 217 -25.04 1.87 -1.58
C ILE A 217 -24.86 2.86 -2.72
N ASP A 218 -25.24 2.48 -3.95
CA ASP A 218 -25.18 3.39 -5.08
C ASP A 218 -26.42 3.34 -5.97
N ARG A 219 -27.59 3.59 -5.36
CA ARG A 219 -28.86 3.80 -6.10
C ARG A 219 -28.82 4.98 -7.08
N ARG A 220 -27.84 5.86 -6.96
CA ARG A 220 -27.63 7.02 -7.86
C ARG A 220 -26.77 6.69 -9.08
N LEU A 221 -26.02 5.58 -9.07
CA LEU A 221 -25.17 5.19 -10.19
C LEU A 221 -25.99 4.55 -11.31
N SER A 222 -25.58 4.84 -12.54
CA SER A 222 -26.02 4.07 -13.71
C SER A 222 -25.61 2.61 -13.57
N GLU A 223 -26.24 1.74 -14.36
CA GLU A 223 -25.87 0.32 -14.42
C GLU A 223 -24.41 0.13 -14.82
N GLN A 224 -23.97 0.83 -15.87
CA GLN A 224 -22.57 0.83 -16.30
C GLN A 224 -21.60 1.23 -15.18
N ALA A 225 -21.91 2.29 -14.43
CA ALA A 225 -21.03 2.73 -13.35
C ALA A 225 -20.99 1.73 -12.18
N ARG A 226 -22.09 1.01 -11.93
CA ARG A 226 -22.13 -0.08 -10.94
C ARG A 226 -21.29 -1.28 -11.37
N GLU A 227 -21.36 -1.67 -12.64
CA GLU A 227 -20.51 -2.73 -13.20
C GLU A 227 -19.03 -2.34 -13.12
N SER A 228 -18.66 -1.14 -13.56
CA SER A 228 -17.30 -0.62 -13.46
C SER A 228 -16.79 -0.59 -12.02
N CYS A 229 -17.62 -0.18 -11.05
CA CYS A 229 -17.24 -0.22 -9.64
C CYS A 229 -17.08 -1.64 -9.10
N ALA A 230 -17.86 -2.61 -9.59
CA ALA A 230 -17.73 -4.01 -9.21
C ALA A 230 -16.42 -4.60 -9.74
N THR A 231 -16.08 -4.33 -11.00
CA THR A 231 -14.78 -4.71 -11.59
C THR A 231 -13.62 -4.10 -10.81
N GLY A 232 -13.67 -2.79 -10.52
CA GLY A 232 -12.63 -2.14 -9.72
C GLY A 232 -12.54 -2.64 -8.28
N ALA A 233 -13.66 -3.07 -7.68
CA ALA A 233 -13.65 -3.71 -6.36
C ALA A 233 -13.00 -5.10 -6.41
N ALA A 234 -13.22 -5.90 -7.46
CA ALA A 234 -12.54 -7.17 -7.65
C ALA A 234 -11.04 -6.99 -7.88
N PHE A 235 -10.64 -5.97 -8.66
CA PHE A 235 -9.23 -5.60 -8.81
C PHE A 235 -8.60 -5.22 -7.46
N ALA A 236 -9.26 -4.35 -6.68
CA ALA A 236 -8.75 -3.92 -5.38
C ALA A 236 -8.67 -5.08 -4.37
N ASP A 237 -9.61 -6.02 -4.43
CA ASP A 237 -9.60 -7.26 -3.65
C ASP A 237 -8.34 -8.08 -3.97
N ALA A 238 -8.10 -8.34 -5.25
CA ALA A 238 -6.94 -9.07 -5.73
C ALA A 238 -5.64 -8.33 -5.37
N ALA A 239 -5.59 -7.00 -5.53
CA ALA A 239 -4.43 -6.19 -5.17
C ALA A 239 -4.07 -6.30 -3.68
N LEU A 240 -5.06 -6.24 -2.78
CA LEU A 240 -4.83 -6.37 -1.34
C LEU A 240 -4.40 -7.80 -0.99
N SER A 241 -5.02 -8.82 -1.61
CA SER A 241 -4.58 -10.22 -1.48
C SER A 241 -3.13 -10.42 -1.95
N LEU A 242 -2.73 -9.73 -3.02
CA LEU A 242 -1.39 -9.81 -3.59
C LEU A 242 -0.35 -9.18 -2.65
N ILE A 243 -0.68 -8.04 -2.05
CA ILE A 243 0.14 -7.42 -1.01
C ILE A 243 0.30 -8.37 0.17
N GLU A 244 -0.79 -8.93 0.69
CA GLU A 244 -0.75 -9.90 1.81
C GLU A 244 0.16 -11.10 1.49
N ALA A 245 0.00 -11.70 0.30
CA ALA A 245 0.81 -12.83 -0.13
C ALA A 245 2.30 -12.46 -0.33
N TYR A 246 2.59 -11.26 -0.84
CA TYR A 246 3.96 -10.77 -0.98
C TYR A 246 4.61 -10.56 0.39
N LEU A 247 3.90 -9.94 1.34
CA LEU A 247 4.39 -9.76 2.70
C LEU A 247 4.71 -11.10 3.36
N GLU A 248 3.84 -12.10 3.23
CA GLU A 248 4.09 -13.45 3.75
C GLU A 248 5.33 -14.10 3.11
N ALA A 249 5.49 -13.98 1.79
CA ALA A 249 6.64 -14.52 1.08
C ALA A 249 7.95 -13.83 1.51
N SER A 250 7.98 -12.50 1.60
CA SER A 250 9.15 -11.74 2.05
C SER A 250 9.54 -12.06 3.50
N LEU A 251 8.55 -12.30 4.37
CA LEU A 251 8.78 -12.71 5.76
C LEU A 251 9.38 -14.12 5.88
N ALA A 252 8.94 -15.05 5.02
CA ALA A 252 9.44 -16.42 5.01
C ALA A 252 10.93 -16.47 4.62
N GLU A 253 11.35 -15.66 3.64
CA GLU A 253 12.76 -15.54 3.26
C GLU A 253 13.62 -14.96 4.37
N ALA A 254 13.12 -13.92 5.07
CA ALA A 254 13.82 -13.29 6.19
C ALA A 254 14.10 -14.25 7.37
N GLY A 255 13.28 -15.31 7.51
CA GLY A 255 13.38 -16.30 8.57
C GLY A 255 14.29 -17.50 8.24
N MET A 256 14.79 -17.61 7.02
CA MET A 256 15.69 -18.70 6.61
C MET A 256 17.12 -18.43 7.14
N PRO A 257 17.77 -19.37 7.84
CA PRO A 257 19.16 -19.21 8.24
C PRO A 257 20.06 -19.18 7.00
N SER A 258 20.90 -18.13 6.91
CA SER A 258 21.94 -17.96 5.87
C SER A 258 23.01 -19.05 5.91
#